data_AF-A0A3P7TND7-F1
#
_entry.id   AF-A0A3P7TND7-F1
#
_cell.length_a   1.000
_cell.length_b   1.000
_cell.length_c   1.000
_cell.angle_alpha   90.00
_cell.angle_beta   90.00
_cell.angle_gamma   90.00
#
_symmetry.space_group_name_H-M   'P 1'
#
loop_
_entity.id
_entity.type
_entity.pdbx_description
1 polymer ?
#
loop_
_entity_poly.entity_id
_entity_poly.type
_entity_poly.pdbx_seq_one_letter_code
_entity_poly.pdbx_strand_id
1 'polypeptide(L)'
;MLLLFVLLFYWAASLYGCFKMEIRMDTTNLIIKGSPLHNVAYIYENFLWKEGQLVMVFVNNPPDLSIEDNQRSMLALVSEFEALQYSMGKNSTSFWLRSFLYQSALYHTNEGFYALLDIWLQQVYMPMFT
;
A
#
# COMPACT_ATOMS: atom_id res chain seq x y z
N MET A 1 -49.05 11.99 -30.18
CA MET A 1 -49.26 11.26 -28.92
C MET A 1 -48.40 10.00 -28.82
N LEU A 2 -48.53 9.03 -29.74
CA LEU A 2 -47.74 7.79 -29.73
C LEU A 2 -46.22 8.01 -29.75
N LEU A 3 -45.72 8.86 -30.65
CA LEU A 3 -44.29 9.19 -30.76
C LEU A 3 -43.70 9.80 -29.48
N LEU A 4 -44.49 10.61 -28.76
CA LEU A 4 -44.05 11.26 -27.53
C LEU A 4 -43.87 10.24 -26.39
N PHE A 5 -44.76 9.23 -26.32
CA PHE A 5 -44.62 8.10 -25.40
C PHE A 5 -43.40 7.24 -25.71
N VAL A 6 -43.13 6.97 -26.99
CA VAL A 6 -41.93 6.20 -27.41
C VAL A 6 -40.65 6.95 -27.03
N LEU A 7 -40.62 8.28 -27.22
CA LEU A 7 -39.46 9.09 -26.87
C LEU A 7 -39.20 9.11 -25.36
N LEU A 8 -40.25 9.25 -24.55
CA LEU A 8 -40.16 9.21 -23.09
C LEU A 8 -39.66 7.85 -22.60
N PHE A 9 -40.13 6.76 -23.19
CA PHE A 9 -39.66 5.42 -22.86
C PHE A 9 -38.18 5.23 -23.22
N TYR A 10 -37.76 5.70 -24.40
CA TYR A 10 -36.38 5.65 -24.84
C TYR A 10 -35.44 6.42 -23.89
N TRP A 11 -35.83 7.64 -23.48
CA TRP A 11 -35.05 8.42 -22.51
C TRP A 11 -34.98 7.75 -21.15
N ALA A 12 -36.09 7.22 -20.64
CA ALA A 12 -36.11 6.50 -19.37
C ALA A 12 -35.19 5.27 -19.40
N ALA A 13 -35.22 4.50 -20.48
CA ALA A 13 -34.35 3.34 -20.67
C ALA A 13 -32.87 3.74 -20.79
N SER A 14 -32.55 4.83 -21.50
CA SER A 14 -31.19 5.32 -21.63
C SER A 14 -30.62 5.83 -20.30
N LEU A 15 -31.42 6.59 -19.53
CA LEU A 15 -31.04 7.04 -18.19
C LEU A 15 -30.83 5.86 -17.25
N TYR A 16 -31.73 4.88 -17.28
CA TYR A 16 -31.59 3.65 -16.50
C TYR A 16 -30.31 2.88 -16.86
N GLY A 17 -29.98 2.79 -18.15
CA GLY A 17 -28.74 2.19 -18.63
C GLY A 17 -27.49 2.92 -18.13
N CYS A 18 -27.49 4.26 -18.16
CA CYS A 18 -26.39 5.06 -17.62
C CYS A 18 -26.21 4.87 -16.11
N PHE A 19 -27.30 4.82 -15.32
CA PHE A 19 -27.20 4.60 -13.88
C PHE A 19 -26.75 3.17 -13.51
N LYS A 20 -27.05 2.18 -14.36
CA LYS A 20 -26.66 0.78 -14.15
C LYS A 20 -25.27 0.45 -14.70
N MET A 21 -24.63 1.38 -15.41
CA MET A 21 -23.30 1.18 -15.97
C MET A 21 -22.25 1.31 -14.87
N GLU A 22 -21.84 0.17 -14.31
CA GLU A 22 -20.67 0.13 -13.44
C GLU A 22 -19.41 0.14 -14.30
N ILE A 23 -18.55 1.15 -14.11
CA ILE A 23 -17.24 1.22 -14.73
C ILE A 23 -16.34 0.22 -13.99
N ARG A 24 -16.48 -1.06 -14.34
CA ARG A 24 -15.57 -2.11 -13.89
C ARG A 24 -14.45 -2.25 -14.92
N MET A 25 -13.32 -1.57 -14.67
CA MET A 25 -12.07 -1.83 -15.38
C MET A 25 -11.50 -3.17 -14.91
N ASP A 26 -12.10 -4.25 -15.38
CA ASP A 26 -11.65 -5.60 -15.07
C ASP A 26 -10.44 -5.91 -15.97
N THR A 27 -9.26 -6.08 -15.36
CA THR A 27 -8.01 -6.41 -16.07
C THR A 27 -8.12 -7.67 -16.92
N THR A 28 -9.10 -8.54 -16.62
CA THR A 28 -9.43 -9.72 -17.43
C THR A 28 -9.96 -9.38 -18.82
N ASN A 29 -10.57 -8.20 -19.05
CA ASN A 29 -10.99 -7.75 -20.38
C ASN A 29 -9.83 -7.28 -21.26
N LEU A 30 -8.64 -7.04 -20.67
CA LEU A 30 -7.44 -6.70 -21.41
C LEU A 30 -6.68 -7.94 -21.92
N ILE A 31 -6.96 -9.11 -21.34
CA ILE A 31 -6.25 -10.35 -21.62
C ILE A 31 -7.06 -11.17 -22.64
N ILE A 32 -6.42 -11.58 -23.74
CA ILE A 32 -7.03 -12.42 -24.78
C ILE A 32 -7.57 -13.71 -24.15
N LYS A 33 -8.88 -13.96 -24.33
CA LYS A 33 -9.56 -15.18 -23.87
C LYS A 33 -8.85 -16.42 -24.45
N GLY A 34 -8.22 -17.22 -23.58
CA GLY A 34 -7.54 -18.47 -23.96
C GLY A 34 -6.01 -18.50 -23.75
N SER A 35 -5.40 -17.40 -23.30
CA SER A 35 -3.97 -17.40 -22.96
C SER A 35 -3.69 -18.22 -21.67
N PRO A 36 -2.57 -18.97 -21.57
CA PRO A 36 -2.13 -19.58 -20.32
C PRO A 36 -1.93 -18.56 -19.19
N LEU A 37 -1.83 -17.28 -19.53
CA LEU A 37 -1.82 -16.16 -18.59
C LEU A 37 -3.12 -16.01 -17.79
N HIS A 38 -4.24 -16.57 -18.28
CA HIS A 38 -5.51 -16.55 -17.56
C HIS A 38 -5.47 -17.38 -16.27
N ASN A 39 -4.76 -18.52 -16.27
CA ASN A 39 -4.56 -19.31 -15.05
C ASN A 39 -3.69 -18.57 -14.04
N VAL A 40 -2.65 -17.88 -14.52
CA VAL A 40 -1.81 -17.05 -13.66
C VAL A 40 -2.63 -15.89 -13.08
N ALA A 41 -3.38 -15.18 -13.90
CA ALA A 41 -4.26 -14.09 -13.45
C ALA A 41 -5.30 -14.57 -12.43
N TYR A 42 -5.93 -15.74 -12.65
CA TYR A 42 -6.87 -16.34 -11.69
C TYR A 42 -6.23 -16.66 -10.34
N ILE A 43 -4.99 -17.16 -10.34
CA ILE A 43 -4.24 -17.41 -9.10
C ILE A 43 -3.87 -16.08 -8.41
N TYR A 44 -3.44 -15.06 -9.17
CA TYR A 44 -3.14 -13.74 -8.61
C TYR A 44 -4.36 -13.06 -7.99
N GLU A 45 -5.52 -13.09 -8.66
CA GLU A 45 -6.77 -12.56 -8.11
C GLU A 45 -7.24 -13.31 -6.87
N ASN A 46 -7.15 -14.66 -6.88
CA ASN A 46 -7.70 -15.45 -5.78
C ASN A 46 -6.78 -15.58 -4.57
N PHE A 47 -5.46 -15.41 -4.74
CA PHE A 47 -4.49 -15.57 -3.66
C PHE A 47 -3.75 -14.28 -3.33
N LEU A 48 -3.24 -13.51 -4.30
CA LEU A 48 -2.51 -12.28 -4.00
C LEU A 48 -3.44 -11.10 -3.68
N TRP A 49 -4.49 -10.87 -4.47
CA TRP A 49 -5.34 -9.70 -4.26
C TRP A 49 -6.28 -9.82 -3.07
N LYS A 50 -6.54 -11.06 -2.59
CA LYS A 50 -7.23 -11.29 -1.32
C LYS A 50 -6.38 -10.96 -0.10
N GLU A 51 -5.06 -11.07 -0.22
CA GLU A 51 -4.07 -10.74 0.83
C GLU A 51 -3.71 -9.23 0.81
N GLY A 52 -4.23 -8.45 -0.12
CA GLY A 52 -3.98 -7.01 -0.24
C GLY A 52 -2.73 -6.67 -1.05
N GLN A 53 -2.70 -5.43 -1.54
CA GLN A 53 -1.58 -4.92 -2.33
C GLN A 53 -0.51 -4.31 -1.41
N LEU A 54 0.76 -4.62 -1.68
CA LEU A 54 1.89 -3.97 -1.01
C LEU A 54 1.96 -2.49 -1.40
N VAL A 55 1.96 -1.61 -0.41
CA VAL A 55 2.14 -0.16 -0.58
C VAL A 55 3.53 0.24 -0.11
N MET A 56 4.29 0.91 -0.97
CA MET A 56 5.58 1.51 -0.61
C MET A 56 5.42 3.02 -0.56
N VAL A 57 5.78 3.61 0.59
CA VAL A 57 5.72 5.06 0.80
C VAL A 57 7.14 5.58 0.91
N PHE A 58 7.50 6.54 0.05
CA PHE A 58 8.80 7.22 0.07
C PHE A 58 8.61 8.65 0.58
N VAL A 59 9.35 9.00 1.62
CA VAL A 59 9.35 10.36 2.17
C VAL A 59 10.53 11.12 1.57
N ASN A 60 10.24 12.02 0.64
CA ASN A 60 11.27 12.75 -0.11
C ASN A 60 12.09 13.72 0.75
N ASN A 61 11.49 14.29 1.80
CA ASN A 61 12.14 15.22 2.69
C ASN A 61 11.84 14.85 4.15
N PRO A 62 12.58 13.91 4.74
CA PRO A 62 12.35 13.48 6.12
C PRO A 62 12.78 14.57 7.12
N PRO A 63 12.11 14.66 8.29
CA PRO A 63 12.58 15.50 9.38
C PRO A 63 13.89 14.96 9.97
N ASP A 64 14.59 15.77 10.75
CA ASP A 64 15.79 15.33 11.47
C ASP A 64 15.43 14.26 12.51
N LEU A 65 15.82 13.01 12.24
CA LEU A 65 15.51 11.86 13.06
C LEU A 65 16.40 11.72 14.29
N SER A 66 17.40 12.57 14.49
CA SER A 66 18.15 12.63 15.76
C SER A 66 17.31 13.19 16.91
N ILE A 67 16.22 13.91 16.59
CA ILE A 67 15.30 14.51 17.55
C ILE A 67 14.15 13.54 17.87
N GLU A 68 13.91 13.28 19.15
CA GLU A 68 12.90 12.32 19.61
C GLU A 68 11.47 12.68 19.14
N ASP A 69 11.11 13.96 19.17
CA ASP A 69 9.78 14.42 18.71
C ASP A 69 9.54 14.15 17.21
N ASN A 70 10.59 14.25 16.40
CA ASN A 70 10.52 13.94 14.97
C ASN A 70 10.37 12.42 14.74
N GLN A 71 11.06 11.61 15.55
CA GLN A 71 10.88 10.15 15.52
C GLN A 71 9.45 9.75 15.87
N ARG A 72 8.88 10.35 16.94
CA ARG A 72 7.48 10.11 17.34
C ARG A 72 6.50 10.51 16.23
N SER A 73 6.74 11.64 15.57
CA SER A 73 5.91 12.11 14.45
C SER A 73 5.93 11.12 13.27
N MET A 74 7.10 10.58 12.92
CA MET A 74 7.22 9.56 11.89
C MET A 74 6.53 8.25 12.27
N LEU A 75 6.66 7.82 13.53
CA LEU A 75 5.97 6.63 14.04
C LEU A 75 4.45 6.81 14.06
N ALA A 76 3.95 8.01 14.36
CA ALA A 76 2.53 8.35 14.30
C ALA A 76 2.00 8.27 12.87
N LEU A 77 2.71 8.84 11.90
CA LEU A 77 2.36 8.74 10.48
C LEU A 77 2.22 7.28 10.04
N VAL A 78 3.17 6.42 10.39
CA VAL A 78 3.10 4.99 10.06
C VAL A 78 1.93 4.33 10.77
N SER A 79 1.67 4.69 12.04
CA SER A 79 0.53 4.18 12.79
C SER A 79 -0.82 4.56 12.18
N GLU A 80 -0.94 5.72 11.53
CA GLU A 80 -2.17 6.12 10.83
C GLU A 80 -2.43 5.22 9.61
N PHE A 81 -1.40 4.86 8.85
CA PHE A 81 -1.51 3.88 7.76
C PHE A 81 -1.87 2.48 8.27
N GLU A 82 -1.24 2.06 9.38
CA GLU A 82 -1.51 0.79 10.05
C GLU A 82 -2.92 0.70 10.68
N ALA A 83 -3.64 1.82 10.83
CA ALA A 83 -4.98 1.88 11.41
C ALA A 83 -6.11 1.97 10.36
N LEU A 84 -5.78 2.02 9.07
CA LEU A 84 -6.78 2.07 8.00
C LEU A 84 -7.62 0.79 7.98
N GLN A 85 -8.91 0.91 7.62
CA GLN A 85 -9.90 -0.18 7.63
C GLN A 85 -9.49 -1.42 6.83
N TYR A 86 -8.70 -1.25 5.77
CA TYR A 86 -8.22 -2.33 4.90
C TYR A 86 -6.72 -2.60 5.06
N SER A 87 -6.10 -2.07 6.11
CA SER A 87 -4.70 -2.37 6.41
C SER A 87 -4.60 -3.75 7.08
N MET A 88 -3.49 -4.45 6.82
CA MET A 88 -3.14 -5.69 7.52
C MET A 88 -2.56 -5.43 8.93
N GLY A 89 -2.55 -4.17 9.38
CA GLY A 89 -2.09 -3.75 10.69
C GLY A 89 -0.57 -3.73 10.88
N LYS A 90 -0.14 -3.35 12.09
CA LYS A 90 1.27 -3.11 12.45
C LYS A 90 2.24 -4.27 12.17
N ASN A 91 1.80 -5.53 12.28
CA ASN A 91 2.66 -6.68 12.05
C ASN A 91 3.01 -6.90 10.56
N SER A 92 2.28 -6.26 9.65
CA SER A 92 2.49 -6.35 8.21
C SER A 92 3.36 -5.23 7.64
N THR A 93 3.70 -4.23 8.46
CA THR A 93 4.42 -3.03 8.01
C THR A 93 5.90 -3.12 8.34
N SER A 94 6.74 -3.01 7.31
CA SER A 94 8.18 -2.91 7.47
C SER A 94 8.59 -1.45 7.56
N PHE A 95 9.06 -1.02 8.73
CA PHE A 95 9.55 0.34 8.96
C PHE A 95 10.88 0.34 9.71
N TRP A 96 11.94 0.77 9.03
CA TRP A 96 13.33 0.67 9.49
C TRP A 96 13.58 1.41 10.81
N LEU A 97 12.99 2.59 11.01
CA LEU A 97 13.23 3.42 12.20
C LEU A 97 12.74 2.72 13.47
N ARG A 98 11.64 1.96 13.39
CA ARG A 98 11.12 1.18 14.53
C ARG A 98 12.12 0.11 14.96
N SER A 99 12.69 -0.62 14.00
CA SER A 99 13.71 -1.65 14.25
C SER A 99 15.01 -1.05 14.77
N PHE A 100 15.45 0.07 14.17
CA PHE A 100 16.63 0.81 14.60
C PHE A 100 16.50 1.27 16.06
N LEU A 101 15.39 1.92 16.43
CA LEU A 101 15.18 2.42 17.80
C LEU A 101 15.13 1.30 18.85
N TYR A 102 14.53 0.16 18.48
CA TYR A 102 14.53 -1.01 19.36
C TYR A 102 15.95 -1.52 19.62
N GLN A 103 16.76 -1.64 18.56
CA GLN A 103 18.13 -2.11 18.67
C GLN A 103 19.06 -1.07 19.31
N SER A 104 18.81 0.22 19.05
CA SER A 104 19.61 1.31 19.61
C SER A 104 19.46 1.41 21.12
N ALA A 105 18.25 1.16 21.64
CA ALA A 105 17.99 1.08 23.08
C ALA A 105 18.77 -0.06 23.78
N LEU A 106 19.22 -1.07 23.04
CA LEU A 106 20.04 -2.17 23.57
C LEU A 106 21.54 -1.85 23.58
N TYR A 107 21.99 -0.83 22.85
CA TYR A 107 23.39 -0.41 22.92
C TYR A 107 23.61 0.41 24.19
N HIS A 108 24.50 -0.07 25.06
CA HIS A 108 24.99 0.67 26.22
C HIS A 108 26.12 1.63 25.78
N THR A 109 25.82 2.59 24.89
CA THR A 109 26.81 3.57 24.41
C THR A 109 26.25 4.99 24.51
N ASN A 110 27.14 5.96 24.72
CA ASN A 110 26.81 7.39 24.77
C ASN A 110 26.95 8.06 23.39
N GLU A 111 26.92 7.26 22.33
CA GLU A 111 27.14 7.77 20.96
C GLU A 111 25.88 8.42 20.40
N GLY A 112 26.08 9.42 19.54
CA GLY A 112 24.98 10.13 18.91
C GLY A 112 24.19 9.24 17.94
N PHE A 113 22.94 9.63 17.65
CA PHE A 113 22.01 8.91 16.78
C PHE A 113 22.64 8.41 15.47
N TYR A 114 23.37 9.29 14.76
CA TYR A 114 23.95 8.96 13.45
C TYR A 114 25.11 7.96 13.53
N ALA A 115 25.88 7.96 14.61
CA ALA A 115 26.94 6.98 14.80
C ALA A 115 26.34 5.58 15.05
N LEU A 116 25.29 5.52 15.88
CA LEU A 116 24.53 4.29 16.08
C LEU A 116 23.85 3.82 14.80
N LEU A 117 23.34 4.74 13.99
CA LEU A 117 22.72 4.42 12.70
C LEU A 117 23.73 3.82 11.73
N ASP A 118 24.95 4.35 11.65
CA ASP A 118 26.00 3.80 10.80
C ASP A 118 26.38 2.36 11.22
N ILE A 119 26.56 2.15 12.53
CA ILE A 119 26.83 0.81 13.10
C ILE A 119 25.69 -0.15 12.75
N TRP A 120 24.44 0.27 12.93
CA TRP A 120 23.27 -0.53 12.63
C TRP A 120 23.17 -0.88 11.14
N LEU A 121 23.40 0.09 10.25
CA LEU A 121 23.40 -0.12 8.80
C LEU A 121 24.47 -1.13 8.40
N GLN A 122 25.68 -1.05 8.96
CA GLN A 122 26.73 -2.04 8.70
C GLN A 122 26.32 -3.44 9.18
N GLN A 123 25.69 -3.55 10.34
CA GLN A 123 25.22 -4.85 10.86
C GLN A 123 24.05 -5.45 10.07
N VAL A 124 23.16 -4.62 9.52
CA VAL A 124 21.97 -5.08 8.79
C VAL A 124 22.24 -5.32 7.31
N TYR A 125 23.06 -4.49 6.65
CA TYR A 125 23.33 -4.60 5.22
C TYR A 125 24.55 -5.47 4.86
N MET A 126 25.60 -5.51 5.69
CA MET A 126 26.81 -6.27 5.35
C MET A 126 26.64 -7.81 5.36
N PRO A 127 25.79 -8.45 6.21
CA PRO A 127 25.58 -9.90 6.12
C PRO A 127 24.67 -10.35 4.95
N MET A 128 24.15 -9.44 4.12
CA MET A 128 23.35 -9.79 2.94
C MET A 128 24.22 -10.08 1.68
N PHE A 129 25.51 -9.71 1.71
CA PHE A 129 26.42 -9.80 0.56
C PHE A 129 27.65 -10.73 0.78
N THR A 130 27.62 -11.57 1.81
CA THR A 130 28.65 -12.60 2.10
C THR A 130 28.00 -13.97 2.19
#